data_AF-A0A3B5YZ27-F1
#
_entry.id   AF-A0A3B5YZ27-F1
#
_cell.length_a   1.000
_cell.length_b   1.000
_cell.length_c   1.000
_cell.angle_alpha   90.00
_cell.angle_beta   90.00
_cell.angle_gamma   90.00
#
_symmetry.space_group_name_H-M   'P 1'
#
loop_
_entity.id
_entity.type
_entity.pdbx_description
1 polymer ?
#
loop_
_entity_poly.entity_id
_entity_poly.type
_entity_poly.pdbx_seq_one_letter_code
_entity_poly.pdbx_strand_id
1 'polypeptide(L)'
;MRIMAASALLLLLLVSAAAATSNTSDSWERKRSEEETRQIFTEWKAKHGMTNSSLAEEEQRAYTRFKRSLGLIDRRWHDEGYSIFSWERGRSEEETRKIFAEWKVREGITYSSIAREEHRYTIFKEALRDIDWHNAGYAIQVYNNNRCIDQFSHLIQEEYEAVCCGYWPEEPSLAELQRMGEIRERLWLAFTYRLT
;
A
#
# COMPACT_ATOMS: atom_id res chain seq x y z
N MET A 1 60.27 -32.41 -2.42
CA MET A 1 59.34 -32.30 -1.28
C MET A 1 58.25 -31.29 -1.66
N ARG A 2 57.00 -31.58 -1.31
CA ARG A 2 55.70 -31.07 -1.83
C ARG A 2 55.56 -29.53 -1.75
N ILE A 3 55.21 -28.85 -2.84
CA ILE A 3 53.87 -28.32 -3.27
C ILE A 3 53.25 -27.25 -2.35
N MET A 4 53.18 -26.03 -2.92
CA MET A 4 52.17 -24.94 -2.90
C MET A 4 51.14 -24.73 -1.76
N ALA A 5 51.01 -23.43 -1.41
CA ALA A 5 49.79 -22.60 -1.26
C ALA A 5 48.74 -22.90 -0.17
N ALA A 6 48.39 -21.84 0.60
CA ALA A 6 47.05 -21.41 1.02
C ALA A 6 47.24 -20.29 2.08
N SER A 7 46.95 -19.02 1.81
CA SER A 7 45.62 -18.39 1.81
C SER A 7 44.76 -18.73 3.04
N ALA A 8 44.38 -17.64 3.73
CA ALA A 8 43.21 -17.49 4.60
C ALA A 8 43.26 -18.16 5.99
N LEU A 9 43.39 -17.34 7.04
CA LEU A 9 42.37 -17.14 8.09
C LEU A 9 42.96 -16.43 9.32
N LEU A 10 42.09 -15.69 10.00
CA LEU A 10 42.19 -15.06 11.34
C LEU A 10 42.76 -13.63 11.37
N LEU A 11 41.90 -12.60 11.23
CA LEU A 11 41.04 -12.05 12.29
C LEU A 11 41.86 -11.37 13.41
N LEU A 12 41.84 -10.03 13.46
CA LEU A 12 41.19 -9.29 14.54
C LEU A 12 41.56 -7.79 14.53
N LEU A 13 40.50 -6.99 14.64
CA LEU A 13 40.45 -5.68 15.33
C LEU A 13 41.10 -4.48 14.65
N LEU A 14 40.35 -3.84 13.76
CA LEU A 14 40.24 -2.38 13.80
C LEU A 14 38.77 -1.98 13.78
N VAL A 15 38.26 -1.74 14.99
CA VAL A 15 37.05 -0.97 15.28
C VAL A 15 37.22 0.41 14.65
N SER A 16 36.28 0.83 13.80
CA SER A 16 36.17 2.22 13.36
C SER A 16 34.73 2.56 13.04
N ALA A 17 34.09 3.14 14.06
CA ALA A 17 33.02 4.13 14.01
C ALA A 17 31.86 3.87 13.03
N ALA A 18 30.84 3.20 13.55
CA ALA A 18 29.47 3.43 13.11
C ALA A 18 29.10 4.90 13.39
N ALA A 19 29.11 5.74 12.36
CA ALA A 19 28.26 6.93 12.33
C ALA A 19 26.83 6.47 12.06
N ALA A 20 26.21 5.85 13.08
CA ALA A 20 24.77 5.75 13.15
C ALA A 20 24.24 7.16 13.40
N THR A 21 23.99 7.92 12.33
CA THR A 21 22.98 8.97 12.41
C THR A 21 21.66 8.24 12.61
N SER A 22 21.23 8.20 13.87
CA SER A 22 19.91 7.76 14.29
C SER A 22 18.86 8.69 13.66
N ASN A 23 18.50 8.45 12.40
CA ASN A 23 17.38 9.11 11.74
C ASN A 23 16.06 8.41 12.08
N THR A 24 15.93 7.95 13.32
CA THR A 24 14.75 7.22 13.81
C THR A 24 14.11 8.04 14.92
N SER A 25 13.63 9.24 14.59
CA SER A 25 12.68 9.96 15.45
C SER A 25 11.89 11.07 14.73
N ASP A 26 12.39 11.62 13.61
CA ASP A 26 11.74 12.77 12.95
C ASP A 26 10.89 12.41 11.71
N SER A 27 10.71 11.12 11.40
CA SER A 27 9.96 10.67 10.20
C SER A 27 8.44 10.90 10.29
N TRP A 28 7.91 11.22 11.47
CA TRP A 28 6.48 11.12 11.78
C TRP A 28 5.65 12.38 11.44
N GLU A 29 6.29 13.46 10.96
CA GLU A 29 5.62 14.74 10.69
C GLU A 29 5.62 15.19 9.22
N ARG A 30 6.03 14.35 8.26
CA ARG A 30 5.96 14.76 6.85
C ARG A 30 4.51 14.65 6.34
N LYS A 31 3.71 15.67 6.69
CA LYS A 31 2.42 15.98 6.05
C LYS A 31 2.64 16.19 4.56
N ARG A 32 1.63 15.88 3.72
CA ARG A 32 1.67 16.28 2.30
C ARG A 32 2.00 17.75 2.19
N SER A 33 2.85 18.10 1.22
CA SER A 33 3.10 19.50 0.91
C SER A 33 1.82 20.18 0.41
N GLU A 34 1.79 21.51 0.44
CA GLU A 34 0.68 22.28 -0.11
C GLU A 34 0.57 22.04 -1.62
N GLU A 35 1.73 21.96 -2.29
CA GLU A 35 1.89 21.67 -3.72
C GLU A 35 1.28 20.31 -4.07
N GLU A 36 1.70 19.25 -3.36
CA GLU A 36 1.18 17.88 -3.52
C GLU A 36 -0.35 17.87 -3.34
N THR A 37 -0.85 18.53 -2.29
CA THR A 37 -2.29 18.59 -1.99
C THR A 37 -3.06 19.33 -3.09
N ARG A 38 -2.50 20.42 -3.65
CA ARG A 38 -3.13 21.17 -4.74
C ARG A 38 -3.15 20.41 -6.05
N GLN A 39 -2.08 19.67 -6.35
CA GLN A 39 -2.03 18.83 -7.54
C GLN A 39 -3.11 17.75 -7.49
N ILE A 40 -3.24 17.03 -6.37
CA ILE A 40 -4.28 15.98 -6.21
C ILE A 40 -5.68 16.58 -6.40
N PHE A 41 -5.94 17.73 -5.79
CA PHE A 41 -7.22 18.41 -5.95
C PHE A 41 -7.50 18.77 -7.42
N THR A 42 -6.48 19.22 -8.15
CA THR A 42 -6.59 19.64 -9.55
C THR A 42 -6.82 18.46 -10.50
N GLU A 43 -6.02 17.39 -10.34
CA GLU A 43 -6.15 16.17 -11.14
C GLU A 43 -7.50 15.49 -10.90
N TRP A 44 -7.92 15.41 -9.63
CA TRP A 44 -9.22 14.88 -9.27
C TRP A 44 -10.36 15.68 -9.93
N LYS A 45 -10.33 17.02 -9.86
CA LYS A 45 -11.33 17.88 -10.52
C LYS A 45 -11.39 17.63 -12.02
N ALA A 46 -10.24 17.57 -12.69
CA ALA A 46 -10.15 17.35 -14.13
C ALA A 46 -10.76 16.01 -14.54
N LYS A 47 -10.46 14.94 -13.81
CA LYS A 47 -10.98 13.59 -14.08
C LYS A 47 -12.50 13.48 -13.94
N HIS A 48 -13.11 14.28 -13.06
CA HIS A 48 -14.55 14.26 -12.79
C HIS A 48 -15.34 15.34 -13.52
N GLY A 49 -14.72 16.05 -14.47
CA GLY A 49 -15.40 17.10 -15.24
C GLY A 49 -15.83 18.30 -14.39
N MET A 50 -15.26 18.47 -13.19
CA MET A 50 -15.47 19.65 -12.36
C MET A 50 -14.57 20.78 -12.87
N THR A 51 -14.98 21.39 -13.98
CA THR A 51 -14.32 22.58 -14.53
C THR A 51 -14.88 23.84 -13.87
N ASN A 52 -14.04 24.50 -13.06
CA ASN A 52 -14.17 25.88 -12.57
C ASN A 52 -15.55 26.29 -12.04
N SER A 53 -15.79 26.17 -10.72
CA SER A 53 -16.83 27.00 -10.08
C SER A 53 -16.43 28.47 -10.26
N SER A 54 -17.32 29.30 -10.81
CA SER A 54 -17.01 30.67 -11.26
C SER A 54 -16.66 31.68 -10.15
N LEU A 55 -16.36 31.23 -8.93
CA LEU A 55 -16.06 32.04 -7.76
C LEU A 55 -14.84 31.46 -7.03
N ALA A 56 -13.73 32.19 -7.04
CA ALA A 56 -12.48 31.82 -6.38
C ALA A 56 -12.66 31.47 -4.88
N GLU A 57 -13.65 32.08 -4.21
CA GLU A 57 -13.98 31.77 -2.81
C GLU A 57 -14.63 30.39 -2.61
N GLU A 58 -15.47 29.95 -3.56
CA GLU A 58 -16.08 28.62 -3.50
C GLU A 58 -15.03 27.54 -3.74
N GLU A 59 -14.13 27.78 -4.68
CA GLU A 59 -12.99 26.91 -4.94
C GLU A 59 -12.05 26.81 -3.75
N GLN A 60 -11.72 27.94 -3.10
CA GLN A 60 -10.89 27.94 -1.89
C GLN A 60 -11.58 27.21 -0.72
N ARG A 61 -12.91 27.33 -0.59
CA ARG A 61 -13.69 26.56 0.40
C ARG A 61 -13.68 25.06 0.09
N ALA A 62 -13.84 24.67 -1.18
CA ALA A 62 -13.75 23.29 -1.62
C ALA A 62 -12.36 22.70 -1.35
N TYR A 63 -11.30 23.43 -1.67
CA TYR A 63 -9.92 23.04 -1.38
C TYR A 63 -9.66 22.90 0.13
N THR A 64 -10.18 23.81 0.95
CA THR A 64 -10.02 23.75 2.42
C THR A 64 -10.68 22.50 2.99
N ARG A 65 -11.89 22.16 2.53
CA ARG A 65 -12.58 20.92 2.91
C ARG A 65 -11.80 19.69 2.45
N PHE A 66 -11.34 19.69 1.19
CA PHE A 66 -10.51 18.63 0.62
C PHE A 66 -9.26 18.36 1.45
N LYS A 67 -8.46 19.39 1.72
CA LYS A 67 -7.23 19.31 2.50
C LYS A 67 -7.48 18.75 3.90
N ARG A 68 -8.54 19.20 4.57
CA ARG A 68 -8.91 18.72 5.90
C ARG A 68 -9.26 17.23 5.87
N SER A 69 -10.14 16.81 4.97
CA SER A 69 -10.59 15.41 4.90
C SER A 69 -9.45 14.47 4.51
N LEU A 70 -8.61 14.89 3.56
CA LEU A 70 -7.44 14.13 3.15
C LEU A 70 -6.46 13.93 4.32
N GLY A 71 -6.22 14.96 5.12
CA GLY A 71 -5.41 14.85 6.33
C GLY A 71 -5.99 13.91 7.40
N LEU A 72 -7.32 13.77 7.49
CA LEU A 72 -7.95 12.79 8.38
C LEU A 72 -7.75 11.35 7.89
N ILE A 73 -7.81 11.13 6.58
CA ILE A 73 -7.54 9.82 5.97
C ILE A 73 -6.09 9.42 6.22
N ASP A 74 -5.15 10.32 5.95
CA ASP A 74 -3.72 10.06 6.16
C ASP A 74 -3.44 9.69 7.62
N ARG A 75 -3.97 10.47 8.58
CA ARG A 75 -3.81 10.20 10.01
C ARG A 75 -4.31 8.80 10.37
N ARG A 76 -5.49 8.42 9.89
CA ARG A 76 -6.05 7.09 10.17
C ARG A 76 -5.17 5.98 9.62
N TRP A 77 -4.62 6.15 8.42
CA TRP A 77 -3.71 5.16 7.82
C TRP A 77 -2.43 4.99 8.64
N HIS A 78 -1.89 6.10 9.15
CA HIS A 78 -0.77 6.06 10.09
C HIS A 78 -1.11 5.31 11.37
N ASP A 79 -2.26 5.60 11.98
CA ASP A 79 -2.69 4.91 13.21
C ASP A 79 -2.89 3.40 12.98
N GLU A 80 -3.22 2.98 11.75
CA GLU A 80 -3.31 1.58 11.30
C GLU A 80 -1.93 0.97 10.90
N GLY A 81 -0.84 1.72 11.10
CA GLY A 81 0.54 1.26 10.90
C GLY A 81 1.05 1.37 9.45
N TYR A 82 0.39 2.13 8.59
CA TYR A 82 0.81 2.33 7.20
C TYR A 82 1.59 3.64 7.02
N SER A 83 2.74 3.58 6.35
CA SER A 83 3.52 4.77 5.99
C SER A 83 2.70 5.72 5.09
N ILE A 84 2.44 6.94 5.57
CA ILE A 84 1.82 8.02 4.78
C ILE A 84 2.85 8.57 3.80
N PHE A 85 2.82 8.26 2.49
CA PHE A 85 3.43 9.13 1.47
C PHE A 85 2.76 9.09 0.08
N SER A 86 2.83 10.27 -0.55
CA SER A 86 2.70 10.75 -1.94
C SER A 86 1.67 10.15 -2.89
N TRP A 87 0.84 11.02 -3.46
CA TRP A 87 -0.05 10.72 -4.58
C TRP A 87 0.46 11.29 -5.91
N GLU A 88 1.63 11.94 -5.92
CA GLU A 88 1.96 12.96 -6.94
C GLU A 88 2.30 12.41 -8.34
N ARG A 89 2.29 11.09 -8.53
CA ARG A 89 2.28 10.45 -9.86
C ARG A 89 1.75 9.00 -9.82
N GLY A 90 1.00 8.67 -8.77
CA GLY A 90 1.13 7.38 -8.10
C GLY A 90 2.30 7.41 -7.11
N ARG A 91 2.18 6.69 -5.99
CA ARG A 91 3.30 6.44 -5.08
C ARG A 91 4.54 5.96 -5.85
N SER A 92 5.73 6.35 -5.41
CA SER A 92 6.97 5.84 -5.99
C SER A 92 7.02 4.32 -5.86
N GLU A 93 7.77 3.65 -6.73
CA GLU A 93 7.93 2.20 -6.66
C GLU A 93 8.50 1.78 -5.29
N GLU A 94 9.45 2.55 -4.76
CA GLU A 94 10.03 2.33 -3.43
C GLU A 94 8.98 2.46 -2.32
N GLU A 95 8.09 3.46 -2.41
CA GLU A 95 7.01 3.68 -1.46
C GLU A 95 6.00 2.53 -1.49
N THR A 96 5.53 2.13 -2.67
CA THR A 96 4.57 1.02 -2.81
C THR A 96 5.16 -0.30 -2.35
N ARG A 97 6.46 -0.54 -2.60
CA ARG A 97 7.17 -1.73 -2.09
C ARG A 97 7.26 -1.74 -0.56
N LYS A 98 7.55 -0.59 0.05
CA LYS A 98 7.60 -0.47 1.51
C LYS A 98 6.23 -0.76 2.12
N ILE A 99 5.16 -0.15 1.60
CA ILE A 99 3.79 -0.39 2.06
C ILE A 99 3.42 -1.87 1.90
N PHE A 100 3.76 -2.48 0.75
CA PHE A 100 3.47 -3.90 0.53
C PHE A 100 4.21 -4.80 1.51
N ALA A 101 5.49 -4.51 1.82
CA ALA A 101 6.25 -5.25 2.81
C ALA A 101 5.66 -5.13 4.22
N GLU A 102 5.34 -3.91 4.66
CA GLU A 102 4.68 -3.64 5.95
C GLU A 102 3.32 -4.33 6.04
N TRP A 103 2.53 -4.25 4.98
CA TRP A 103 1.23 -4.89 4.87
C TRP A 103 1.34 -6.41 4.97
N LYS A 104 2.25 -7.07 4.23
CA LYS A 104 2.44 -8.52 4.32
C LYS A 104 2.77 -8.97 5.74
N VAL A 105 3.62 -8.22 6.44
CA VAL A 105 3.98 -8.52 7.83
C VAL A 105 2.75 -8.45 8.73
N ARG A 106 1.97 -7.36 8.64
CA ARG A 106 0.76 -7.22 9.47
C ARG A 106 -0.30 -8.27 9.15
N GLU A 107 -0.50 -8.59 7.88
CA GLU A 107 -1.51 -9.57 7.46
C GLU A 107 -1.05 -11.03 7.56
N GLY A 108 0.22 -11.28 7.92
CA GLY A 108 0.78 -12.64 8.01
C GLY A 108 0.94 -13.33 6.65
N ILE A 109 1.15 -12.57 5.58
CA ILE A 109 1.16 -13.07 4.21
C ILE A 109 2.58 -13.39 3.74
N THR A 110 2.78 -14.63 3.29
CA THR A 110 4.03 -15.11 2.67
C THR A 110 3.75 -15.78 1.34
N TYR A 111 4.57 -15.58 0.31
CA TYR A 111 4.39 -16.23 -1.00
C TYR A 111 5.36 -17.39 -1.22
N SER A 112 4.93 -18.39 -1.98
CA SER A 112 5.74 -19.60 -2.24
C SER A 112 6.91 -19.38 -3.20
N SER A 113 6.91 -18.25 -3.93
CA SER A 113 8.01 -17.88 -4.84
C SER A 113 8.07 -16.37 -5.05
N ILE A 114 9.24 -15.88 -5.46
CA ILE A 114 9.45 -14.47 -5.84
C ILE A 114 8.54 -14.08 -7.00
N ALA A 115 8.42 -14.92 -8.04
CA ALA A 115 7.55 -14.63 -9.18
C ALA A 115 6.08 -14.45 -8.77
N ARG A 116 5.60 -15.25 -7.80
CA ARG A 116 4.24 -15.12 -7.27
C ARG A 116 4.09 -13.86 -6.43
N GLU A 117 5.11 -13.51 -5.64
CA GLU A 117 5.15 -12.26 -4.88
C GLU A 117 5.09 -11.04 -5.80
N GLU A 118 5.89 -11.01 -6.87
CA GLU A 118 5.91 -9.91 -7.84
C GLU A 118 4.57 -9.74 -8.55
N HIS A 119 3.93 -10.85 -8.93
CA HIS A 119 2.60 -10.80 -9.51
C HIS A 119 1.57 -10.23 -8.52
N ARG A 120 1.61 -10.67 -7.26
CA ARG A 120 0.72 -10.18 -6.20
C ARG A 120 0.96 -8.73 -5.84
N TYR A 121 2.21 -8.29 -5.89
CA TYR A 121 2.57 -6.91 -5.71
C TYR A 121 1.98 -6.02 -6.81
N THR A 122 1.94 -6.48 -8.07
CA THR A 122 1.31 -5.74 -9.17
C THR A 122 -0.18 -5.51 -8.90
N ILE A 123 -0.90 -6.55 -8.50
CA ILE A 123 -2.32 -6.46 -8.11
C ILE A 123 -2.50 -5.51 -6.92
N PHE A 124 -1.67 -5.66 -5.89
CA PHE A 124 -1.69 -4.79 -4.71
C PHE A 124 -1.47 -3.33 -5.07
N LYS A 125 -0.55 -3.05 -6.00
CA LYS A 125 -0.25 -1.69 -6.46
C LYS A 125 -1.45 -1.06 -7.18
N GLU A 126 -2.22 -1.85 -7.93
CA GLU A 126 -3.47 -1.40 -8.55
C GLU A 126 -4.56 -1.13 -7.52
N ALA A 127 -4.81 -2.07 -6.60
CA ALA A 127 -5.77 -1.89 -5.51
C ALA A 127 -5.46 -0.64 -4.67
N LEU A 128 -4.17 -0.41 -4.40
CA LEU A 128 -3.71 0.75 -3.66
C LEU A 128 -4.03 2.07 -4.39
N ARG A 129 -3.89 2.11 -5.72
CA ARG A 129 -4.27 3.28 -6.55
C ARG A 129 -5.78 3.53 -6.55
N ASP A 130 -6.58 2.47 -6.55
CA ASP A 130 -8.04 2.56 -6.53
C ASP A 130 -8.55 3.07 -5.18
N ILE A 131 -7.98 2.58 -4.09
CA ILE A 131 -8.28 3.01 -2.72
C ILE A 131 -7.93 4.49 -2.56
N ASP A 132 -6.72 4.85 -2.99
CA ASP A 132 -6.26 6.22 -3.04
C ASP A 132 -7.28 7.09 -3.75
N TRP A 133 -7.69 6.71 -4.97
CA TRP A 133 -8.64 7.45 -5.80
C TRP A 133 -10.01 7.61 -5.13
N HIS A 134 -10.53 6.53 -4.54
CA HIS A 134 -11.77 6.56 -3.77
C HIS A 134 -11.64 7.54 -2.60
N ASN A 135 -10.52 7.54 -1.90
CA ASN A 135 -10.27 8.42 -0.75
C ASN A 135 -10.16 9.90 -1.14
N ALA A 136 -9.64 10.21 -2.32
CA ALA A 136 -9.69 11.56 -2.86
C ALA A 136 -11.15 12.01 -3.09
N GLY A 137 -12.00 11.12 -3.63
CA GLY A 137 -13.44 11.37 -3.77
C GLY A 137 -14.18 11.49 -2.43
N TYR A 138 -13.80 10.71 -1.42
CA TYR A 138 -14.30 10.89 -0.06
C TYR A 138 -13.90 12.25 0.52
N ALA A 139 -12.67 12.71 0.24
CA ALA A 139 -12.16 13.96 0.81
C ALA A 139 -12.96 15.20 0.42
N ILE A 140 -13.62 15.14 -0.74
CA ILE A 140 -14.53 16.17 -1.28
C ILE A 140 -16.01 15.80 -1.15
N GLN A 141 -16.35 14.74 -0.42
CA GLN A 141 -17.71 14.27 -0.17
C GLN A 141 -18.47 13.74 -1.41
N VAL A 142 -17.75 13.30 -2.45
CA VAL A 142 -18.37 12.53 -3.55
C VAL A 142 -18.76 11.14 -3.07
N TYR A 143 -17.99 10.57 -2.13
CA TYR A 143 -18.32 9.32 -1.44
C TYR A 143 -18.58 9.57 0.04
N ASN A 144 -19.44 8.75 0.63
CA ASN A 144 -19.81 8.83 2.05
C ASN A 144 -18.88 7.99 2.96
N ASN A 145 -17.99 7.19 2.38
CA ASN A 145 -17.03 6.36 3.08
C ASN A 145 -15.63 6.48 2.47
N ASN A 146 -14.60 6.21 3.27
CA ASN A 146 -13.23 6.00 2.81
C ASN A 146 -12.94 4.49 2.70
N ARG A 147 -11.91 4.14 1.94
CA ARG A 147 -11.36 2.78 1.84
C ARG A 147 -9.98 2.70 2.49
N CYS A 148 -9.59 1.49 2.86
CA CYS A 148 -8.29 1.15 3.41
C CYS A 148 -7.79 -0.13 2.75
N ILE A 149 -6.48 -0.35 2.78
CA ILE A 149 -5.91 -1.64 2.43
C ILE A 149 -6.22 -2.65 3.54
N ASP A 150 -6.52 -3.88 3.13
CA ASP A 150 -6.98 -4.99 3.93
C ASP A 150 -6.33 -6.30 3.45
N GLN A 151 -6.66 -7.43 4.09
CA GLN A 151 -6.17 -8.76 3.71
C GLN A 151 -6.55 -9.21 2.28
N PHE A 152 -7.51 -8.54 1.64
CA PHE A 152 -7.97 -8.87 0.29
C PHE A 152 -7.32 -8.00 -0.78
N SER A 153 -6.56 -6.98 -0.39
CA SER A 153 -5.98 -5.99 -1.31
C SER A 153 -4.94 -6.54 -2.28
N HIS A 154 -4.63 -7.84 -2.23
CA HIS A 154 -3.77 -8.55 -3.19
C HIS A 154 -4.53 -9.51 -4.13
N LEU A 155 -5.87 -9.49 -4.06
CA LEU A 155 -6.77 -10.31 -4.85
C LEU A 155 -7.34 -9.48 -6.00
N ILE A 156 -7.51 -10.10 -7.16
CA ILE A 156 -8.37 -9.54 -8.21
C ILE A 156 -9.84 -9.80 -7.87
N GLN A 157 -10.75 -9.10 -8.56
CA GLN A 157 -12.19 -9.17 -8.30
C GLN A 157 -12.72 -10.61 -8.36
N GLU A 158 -12.28 -11.38 -9.35
CA GLU A 158 -12.70 -12.77 -9.56
C GLU A 158 -12.25 -13.67 -8.40
N GLU A 159 -11.03 -13.45 -7.89
CA GLU A 159 -10.52 -14.20 -6.74
C GLU A 159 -11.25 -13.80 -5.45
N TYR A 160 -11.55 -12.52 -5.28
CA TYR A 160 -12.35 -12.05 -4.14
C TYR A 160 -13.74 -12.68 -4.15
N GLU A 161 -14.42 -12.68 -5.30
CA GLU A 161 -15.75 -13.28 -5.47
C GLU A 161 -15.74 -14.79 -5.23
N ALA A 162 -14.77 -15.50 -5.78
CA ALA A 162 -14.62 -16.94 -5.58
C ALA A 162 -14.38 -17.31 -4.11
N VAL A 163 -13.50 -16.56 -3.44
CA VAL A 163 -13.07 -16.87 -2.06
C VAL A 163 -14.12 -16.44 -1.04
N CYS A 164 -14.62 -15.21 -1.16
CA CYS A 164 -15.48 -14.57 -0.16
C CYS A 164 -16.97 -14.80 -0.43
N CYS A 165 -17.37 -14.85 -1.70
CA CYS A 165 -18.78 -14.97 -2.09
C CYS A 165 -19.15 -16.37 -2.61
N GLY A 166 -18.15 -17.21 -2.93
CA GLY A 166 -18.36 -18.51 -3.56
C GLY A 166 -18.88 -18.42 -5.00
N TYR A 167 -18.73 -17.25 -5.63
CA TYR A 167 -19.21 -17.01 -6.99
C TYR A 167 -18.15 -17.35 -8.03
N TRP A 168 -18.59 -18.03 -9.09
CA TRP A 168 -17.78 -18.37 -10.24
C TRP A 168 -18.60 -18.06 -11.51
N PRO A 169 -18.06 -17.28 -12.46
CA PRO A 169 -18.76 -17.00 -13.71
C PRO A 169 -18.88 -18.26 -14.60
N GLU A 170 -17.89 -19.17 -14.51
CA GLU A 170 -17.82 -20.44 -15.22
C GLU A 170 -17.32 -21.55 -14.28
N GLU A 171 -17.43 -22.82 -14.68
CA GLU A 171 -16.94 -23.94 -13.87
C GLU A 171 -15.40 -23.87 -13.76
N PRO A 172 -14.84 -23.76 -12.53
CA PRO A 172 -13.42 -23.55 -12.35
C PRO A 172 -12.62 -24.81 -12.69
N SER A 173 -11.50 -24.61 -13.38
CA SER A 173 -10.50 -25.65 -13.59
C SER A 173 -9.91 -26.16 -12.26
N LEU A 174 -9.35 -27.38 -12.27
CA LEU A 174 -8.67 -27.92 -11.10
C LEU A 174 -7.56 -27.00 -10.58
N ALA A 175 -6.85 -26.31 -11.48
CA ALA A 175 -5.82 -25.36 -11.12
C ALA A 175 -6.40 -24.10 -10.43
N GLU A 176 -7.60 -23.64 -10.80
CA GLU A 176 -8.29 -22.53 -10.13
C GLU A 176 -8.76 -22.93 -8.74
N LEU A 177 -9.33 -24.14 -8.61
CA LEU A 177 -9.75 -24.69 -7.33
C LEU A 177 -8.57 -24.80 -6.36
N GLN A 178 -7.42 -25.30 -6.83
CA GLN A 178 -6.19 -25.35 -6.02
C GLN A 178 -5.74 -23.96 -5.60
N ARG A 179 -5.70 -22.99 -6.53
CA ARG A 179 -5.33 -21.60 -6.20
C ARG A 179 -6.26 -20.98 -5.16
N MET A 180 -7.57 -21.19 -5.26
CA MET A 180 -8.52 -20.64 -4.29
C MET A 180 -8.48 -21.36 -2.95
N GLY A 181 -8.20 -22.66 -2.94
CA GLY A 181 -7.93 -23.42 -1.72
C GLY A 181 -6.77 -22.82 -0.93
N GLU A 182 -5.65 -22.55 -1.60
CA GLU A 182 -4.48 -21.90 -0.99
C GLU A 182 -4.78 -20.50 -0.45
N ILE A 183 -5.55 -19.68 -1.19
CA ILE A 183 -5.94 -18.34 -0.74
C ILE A 183 -6.86 -18.44 0.49
N ARG A 184 -7.86 -19.32 0.45
CA ARG A 184 -8.82 -19.51 1.55
C ARG A 184 -8.15 -20.00 2.83
N GLU A 185 -7.21 -20.95 2.72
CA GLU A 185 -6.45 -21.45 3.87
C GLU A 185 -5.62 -20.35 4.52
N ARG A 186 -4.95 -19.51 3.72
CA ARG A 186 -4.14 -18.40 4.23
C ARG A 186 -4.98 -17.33 4.90
N LEU A 187 -6.12 -16.97 4.31
CA LEU A 187 -7.07 -16.05 4.95
C LEU A 187 -7.59 -16.64 6.25
N TRP A 188 -7.91 -17.93 6.29
CA TRP A 188 -8.35 -18.61 7.51
C TRP A 188 -7.30 -18.58 8.62
N LEU A 189 -6.02 -18.82 8.29
CA LEU A 189 -4.92 -18.65 9.23
C LEU A 189 -4.83 -17.19 9.73
N ALA A 190 -4.91 -16.21 8.84
CA ALA A 190 -4.89 -14.79 9.22
C ALA A 190 -6.06 -14.41 10.16
N PHE A 191 -7.24 -15.01 10.00
CA PHE A 191 -8.39 -14.83 10.89
C PHE A 191 -8.20 -15.48 12.25
N THR A 192 -7.70 -16.71 12.28
CA THR A 192 -7.54 -17.47 13.54
C THR A 192 -6.44 -16.90 14.43
N TYR A 193 -5.32 -16.43 13.86
CA TYR A 193 -4.25 -15.79 14.61
C TYR A 193 -4.58 -14.39 15.15
N ARG A 194 -5.67 -13.73 14.70
CA ARG A 194 -6.12 -12.43 15.24
C ARG A 194 -7.08 -12.53 16.43
N LEU A 195 -7.65 -13.71 16.68
CA LEU A 195 -8.64 -13.93 17.74
C LEU A 195 -8.04 -14.55 19.01
N THR A 196 -6.73 -14.79 19.03
CA THR A 196 -5.95 -15.35 20.15
C THR A 196 -4.83 -14.41 20.55
#